data_AF-A0A562HIQ1-F1
#
_entry.id   AF-A0A562HIQ1-F1
#
_cell.length_a   1.000
_cell.length_b   1.000
_cell.length_c   1.000
_cell.angle_alpha   90.00
_cell.angle_beta   90.00
_cell.angle_gamma   90.00
#
_symmetry.space_group_name_H-M   'P 1'
#
loop_
_entity.id
_entity.type
_entity.pdbx_description
1 polymer ?
#
loop_
_entity_poly.entity_id
_entity_poly.type
_entity_poly.pdbx_seq_one_letter_code
_entity_poly.pdbx_strand_id
1 'polypeptide(L)'
;MQFALALMFFVFCLGVYEQIRHNRNLNRIPLRVNINGTRGKSTATRLITGILKEAGEKVVGKTTGTSARIIYWDREEEEPIKRGPLGPNIIEQKTVVRKAARLGASAFVTECMAVNPDYQITFQEKLVKANVGVIVNVREDHMDMCGPTLDFIAESFTATIPRNGTLVVADSRYNDYFRREAGKRNSRVLITDEKEIPAGYLEKFSYIVFPENIALALAVAKALNIDKDTALRGMLNANPDPGALMIHPLDKQEGSYFVNGFAANDPNSTRLIWDHITAMGYATANPMVIVNCRPDRVDRTLQFAGEVLPQMDIEILVAMGETVGPISEGVHTGKIEPRQYINAEGLSPHEVYHMIKDDFTGRMVFGVGNIHGGGEELVELIIHPTSNGFIQQEERRQIVAADQY
;
A
#
# COMPACT_ATOMS: atom_id res chain seq x y z
N MET A 1 7.75 -51.30 -10.18
CA MET A 1 6.37 -50.84 -10.47
C MET A 1 5.50 -50.77 -9.21
N GLN A 2 5.35 -51.86 -8.43
CA GLN A 2 4.54 -51.87 -7.20
C GLN A 2 4.99 -50.83 -6.14
N PHE A 3 6.30 -50.68 -5.91
CA PHE A 3 6.83 -49.67 -4.98
C PHE A 3 6.48 -48.23 -5.39
N ALA A 4 6.61 -47.90 -6.69
CA ALA A 4 6.27 -46.57 -7.20
C ALA A 4 4.76 -46.28 -7.07
N LEU A 5 3.91 -47.26 -7.33
CA LEU A 5 2.45 -47.14 -7.13
C LEU A 5 2.10 -46.93 -5.65
N ALA A 6 2.74 -47.69 -4.74
CA ALA A 6 2.56 -47.51 -3.31
C ALA A 6 3.00 -46.12 -2.84
N LEU A 7 4.14 -45.62 -3.34
CA LEU A 7 4.62 -44.27 -3.03
C LEU A 7 3.68 -43.18 -3.55
N MET A 8 3.21 -43.29 -4.80
CA MET A 8 2.23 -42.35 -5.36
C MET A 8 0.92 -42.36 -4.57
N PHE A 9 0.42 -43.54 -4.20
CA PHE A 9 -0.77 -43.66 -3.36
C PHE A 9 -0.56 -43.03 -1.98
N PHE A 10 0.60 -43.25 -1.35
CA PHE A 10 0.92 -42.66 -0.07
C PHE A 10 0.97 -41.11 -0.13
N VAL A 11 1.64 -40.54 -1.14
CA VAL A 11 1.68 -39.09 -1.36
C VAL A 11 0.28 -38.53 -1.63
N PHE A 12 -0.54 -39.23 -2.41
CA PHE A 12 -1.94 -38.85 -2.64
C PHE A 12 -2.73 -38.81 -1.33
N CYS A 13 -2.63 -39.85 -0.49
CA CYS A 13 -3.28 -39.90 0.82
C CYS A 13 -2.84 -38.75 1.73
N LEU A 14 -1.54 -38.39 1.73
CA LEU A 14 -1.04 -37.23 2.48
C LEU A 14 -1.64 -35.91 1.98
N GLY A 15 -1.76 -35.73 0.66
CA GLY A 15 -2.39 -34.55 0.06
C GLY A 15 -3.86 -34.42 0.43
N VAL A 16 -4.60 -35.54 0.38
CA VAL A 16 -6.01 -35.59 0.82
C VAL A 16 -6.13 -35.24 2.31
N TYR A 17 -5.27 -35.83 3.15
CA TYR A 17 -5.25 -35.54 4.58
C TYR A 17 -4.96 -34.07 4.89
N GLU A 18 -3.98 -33.47 4.20
CA GLU A 18 -3.68 -32.04 4.33
C GLU A 18 -4.89 -31.18 3.94
N GLN A 19 -5.52 -31.48 2.80
CA GLN A 19 -6.70 -30.74 2.33
C GLN A 19 -7.87 -30.83 3.31
N ILE A 20 -8.12 -32.00 3.90
CA ILE A 20 -9.17 -32.19 4.92
C ILE A 20 -8.86 -31.35 6.16
N ARG A 21 -7.61 -31.36 6.66
CA ARG A 21 -7.21 -30.55 7.81
C ARG A 21 -7.33 -29.06 7.52
N HIS A 22 -6.94 -28.62 6.32
CA HIS A 22 -7.07 -27.23 5.91
C HIS A 22 -8.52 -26.79 5.84
N ASN A 23 -9.38 -27.60 5.21
CA ASN A 23 -10.83 -27.35 5.17
C ASN A 23 -11.43 -27.28 6.58
N ARG A 24 -10.99 -28.12 7.53
CA ARG A 24 -11.44 -28.04 8.92
C ARG A 24 -11.07 -26.71 9.58
N ASN A 25 -9.90 -26.15 9.27
CA ASN A 25 -9.52 -24.82 9.75
C ASN A 25 -10.38 -23.71 9.11
N LEU A 26 -10.60 -23.77 7.80
CA LEU A 26 -11.48 -22.81 7.10
C LEU A 26 -12.91 -22.82 7.66
N ASN A 27 -13.46 -23.99 7.96
CA ASN A 27 -14.81 -24.14 8.52
C ASN A 27 -14.94 -23.55 9.93
N ARG A 28 -13.84 -23.29 10.64
CA ARG A 28 -13.84 -22.63 11.96
C ARG A 28 -13.88 -21.10 11.86
N ILE A 29 -13.62 -20.54 10.69
CA ILE A 29 -13.54 -19.10 10.46
C ILE A 29 -14.71 -18.74 9.53
N PRO A 30 -15.92 -18.43 10.05
CA PRO A 30 -17.12 -18.29 9.24
C PRO A 30 -17.04 -17.16 8.20
N LEU A 31 -16.48 -16.01 8.56
CA LEU A 31 -16.30 -14.88 7.64
C LEU A 31 -14.91 -14.93 6.99
N ARG A 32 -14.85 -14.97 5.67
CA ARG A 32 -13.59 -15.01 4.91
C ARG A 32 -13.69 -14.03 3.76
N VAL A 33 -12.85 -13.00 3.80
CA VAL A 33 -12.82 -11.92 2.81
C VAL A 33 -11.56 -12.07 1.96
N ASN A 34 -11.72 -12.13 0.64
CA ASN A 34 -10.62 -12.16 -0.32
C ASN A 34 -10.60 -10.87 -1.13
N ILE A 35 -9.50 -10.13 -1.05
CA ILE A 35 -9.33 -8.82 -1.68
C ILE A 35 -8.39 -8.95 -2.87
N ASN A 36 -8.88 -8.63 -4.06
CA ASN A 36 -8.16 -8.72 -5.31
C ASN A 36 -8.20 -7.38 -6.04
N GLY A 37 -7.41 -7.22 -7.10
CA GLY A 37 -7.29 -5.98 -7.85
C GLY A 37 -5.84 -5.63 -8.15
N THR A 38 -5.62 -4.61 -8.97
CA THR A 38 -4.27 -4.20 -9.33
C THR A 38 -3.56 -3.44 -8.21
N ARG A 39 -4.10 -2.30 -7.75
CA ARG A 39 -3.48 -1.43 -6.73
C ARG A 39 -4.39 -1.22 -5.53
N GLY A 40 -3.82 -0.98 -4.35
CA GLY A 40 -4.57 -0.63 -3.12
C GLY A 40 -5.14 -1.82 -2.33
N LYS A 41 -4.79 -3.06 -2.68
CA LYS A 41 -5.22 -4.28 -1.97
C LYS A 41 -4.81 -4.28 -0.49
N SER A 42 -3.58 -3.87 -0.18
CA SER A 42 -3.06 -3.94 1.19
C SER A 42 -3.74 -2.90 2.08
N THR A 43 -4.00 -1.71 1.54
CA THR A 43 -4.79 -0.65 2.19
C THR A 43 -6.21 -1.13 2.45
N ALA A 44 -6.91 -1.66 1.43
CA ALA A 44 -8.26 -2.18 1.60
C ALA A 44 -8.33 -3.32 2.65
N THR A 45 -7.33 -4.20 2.67
CA THR A 45 -7.22 -5.28 3.66
C THR A 45 -7.12 -4.74 5.08
N ARG A 46 -6.30 -3.70 5.28
CA ARG A 46 -6.13 -3.06 6.59
C ARG A 46 -7.40 -2.34 7.03
N LEU A 47 -8.01 -1.56 6.15
CA LEU A 47 -9.26 -0.85 6.42
C LEU A 47 -10.39 -1.82 6.81
N ILE A 48 -10.61 -2.88 6.02
CA ILE A 48 -11.63 -3.89 6.32
C ILE A 48 -11.32 -4.65 7.62
N THR A 49 -10.04 -4.95 7.88
CA THR A 49 -9.62 -5.56 9.15
C THR A 49 -9.91 -4.62 10.32
N GLY A 50 -9.62 -3.33 10.20
CA GLY A 50 -9.92 -2.30 11.20
C GLY A 50 -11.40 -2.16 11.49
N ILE A 51 -12.24 -2.15 10.45
CA ILE A 51 -13.72 -2.16 10.57
C ILE A 51 -14.19 -3.36 11.40
N LEU A 52 -13.71 -4.56 11.07
CA LEU A 52 -14.12 -5.78 11.76
C LEU A 52 -13.65 -5.78 13.22
N LYS A 53 -12.42 -5.31 13.47
CA LYS A 53 -11.88 -5.15 14.83
C LYS A 53 -12.74 -4.19 15.66
N GLU A 54 -13.09 -3.02 15.10
CA GLU A 54 -13.95 -2.03 15.75
C GLU A 54 -15.37 -2.55 15.99
N ALA A 55 -15.89 -3.39 15.09
CA ALA A 55 -17.17 -4.07 15.25
C ALA A 55 -17.13 -5.23 16.29
N GLY A 56 -15.99 -5.48 16.94
CA GLY A 56 -15.83 -6.51 17.96
C GLY A 56 -15.58 -7.92 17.42
N GLU A 57 -15.31 -8.07 16.12
CA GLU A 57 -15.00 -9.36 15.52
C GLU A 57 -13.58 -9.83 15.85
N LYS A 58 -13.42 -11.14 16.07
CA LYS A 58 -12.10 -11.77 16.21
C LYS A 58 -11.48 -11.95 14.84
N VAL A 59 -10.99 -10.86 14.26
CA VAL A 59 -10.47 -10.81 12.89
C VAL A 59 -8.96 -11.02 12.82
N VAL A 60 -8.52 -11.85 11.87
CA VAL A 60 -7.11 -11.91 11.45
C VAL A 60 -6.99 -11.35 10.03
N GLY A 61 -6.17 -10.32 9.87
CA GLY A 61 -5.81 -9.74 8.58
C GLY A 61 -4.50 -10.33 8.05
N LYS A 62 -4.34 -10.44 6.73
CA LYS A 62 -3.06 -10.76 6.08
C LYS A 62 -2.79 -9.90 4.87
N THR A 63 -1.67 -9.20 4.89
CA THR A 63 -1.15 -8.43 3.76
C THR A 63 0.13 -9.02 3.18
N THR A 64 0.43 -8.63 1.96
CA THR A 64 1.50 -9.10 1.06
C THR A 64 2.28 -7.97 0.40
N GLY A 65 1.92 -6.71 0.68
CA GLY A 65 2.56 -5.49 0.19
C GLY A 65 4.04 -5.38 0.57
N THR A 66 4.55 -4.15 0.72
CA THR A 66 5.98 -3.86 0.92
C THR A 66 6.62 -4.74 2.00
N SER A 67 5.89 -4.98 3.08
CA SER A 67 6.21 -6.00 4.08
C SER A 67 4.97 -6.82 4.38
N ALA A 68 5.03 -8.13 4.16
CA ALA A 68 3.91 -9.02 4.42
C ALA A 68 3.66 -9.16 5.93
N ARG A 69 2.43 -8.91 6.37
CA ARG A 69 2.05 -8.85 7.80
C ARG A 69 0.85 -9.74 8.09
N ILE A 70 0.82 -10.27 9.32
CA ILE A 70 -0.40 -10.80 9.94
C ILE A 70 -0.85 -9.78 10.98
N ILE A 71 -2.10 -9.34 10.85
CA ILE A 71 -2.74 -8.35 11.69
C ILE A 71 -3.70 -9.09 12.62
N TYR A 72 -3.70 -8.74 13.90
CA TYR A 72 -4.50 -9.41 14.92
C TYR A 72 -5.50 -8.45 15.55
N TRP A 73 -6.65 -8.97 15.97
CA TRP A 73 -7.66 -8.18 16.66
C TRP A 73 -7.28 -7.89 18.13
N ASP A 74 -6.51 -8.79 18.76
CA ASP A 74 -6.24 -8.81 20.21
C ASP A 74 -4.88 -8.23 20.63
N ARG A 75 -4.08 -7.76 19.68
CA ARG A 75 -2.77 -7.13 19.93
C ARG A 75 -2.47 -6.08 18.90
N GLU A 76 -1.67 -5.09 19.30
CA GLU A 76 -1.24 -4.00 18.42
C GLU A 76 -0.10 -4.43 17.50
N GLU A 77 0.80 -5.31 17.98
CA GLU A 77 1.93 -5.78 17.20
C GLU A 77 1.50 -6.69 16.03
N GLU A 78 1.85 -6.26 14.82
CA GLU A 78 1.71 -7.06 13.61
C GLU A 78 2.88 -8.03 13.46
N GLU A 79 2.60 -9.27 13.04
CA GLU A 79 3.64 -10.27 12.83
C GLU A 79 4.16 -10.23 11.38
N PRO A 80 5.45 -9.94 11.15
CA PRO A 80 6.04 -10.06 9.82
C PRO A 80 6.10 -11.52 9.35
N ILE A 81 5.70 -11.75 8.11
CA ILE A 81 5.78 -13.07 7.47
C ILE A 81 7.20 -13.27 6.93
N LYS A 82 7.96 -14.15 7.58
CA LYS A 82 9.30 -14.56 7.12
C LYS A 82 9.15 -15.47 5.90
N ARG A 83 9.56 -14.98 4.74
CA ARG A 83 9.56 -15.75 3.48
C ARG A 83 10.83 -16.60 3.38
N GLY A 84 10.68 -17.81 2.85
CA GLY A 84 11.81 -18.70 2.57
C GLY A 84 12.52 -18.36 1.25
N PRO A 85 13.51 -19.16 0.83
CA PRO A 85 14.29 -18.92 -0.40
C PRO A 85 13.45 -18.90 -1.68
N LEU A 86 12.29 -19.55 -1.68
CA LEU A 86 11.36 -19.59 -2.82
C LEU A 86 10.55 -18.29 -2.99
N GLY A 87 10.75 -17.31 -2.11
CA GLY A 87 10.05 -16.03 -2.18
C GLY A 87 8.57 -16.12 -1.81
N PRO A 88 7.76 -15.13 -2.24
CA PRO A 88 6.33 -15.07 -1.95
C PRO A 88 5.58 -16.27 -2.55
N ASN A 89 4.73 -16.93 -1.76
CA ASN A 89 3.98 -18.09 -2.25
C ASN A 89 2.56 -18.16 -1.67
N ILE A 90 1.58 -18.50 -2.51
CA ILE A 90 0.18 -18.67 -2.10
C ILE A 90 0.02 -19.72 -0.97
N ILE A 91 0.94 -20.67 -0.84
CA ILE A 91 0.97 -21.70 0.21
C ILE A 91 1.05 -21.09 1.61
N GLU A 92 1.59 -19.87 1.76
CA GLU A 92 1.60 -19.11 3.02
C GLU A 92 0.21 -19.06 3.67
N GLN A 93 -0.86 -18.99 2.86
CA GLN A 93 -2.24 -18.92 3.34
C GLN A 93 -2.63 -20.13 4.20
N LYS A 94 -2.11 -21.33 3.93
CA LYS A 94 -2.38 -22.52 4.75
C LYS A 94 -1.92 -22.32 6.19
N THR A 95 -0.76 -21.69 6.38
CA THR A 95 -0.18 -21.43 7.70
C THR A 95 -0.97 -20.35 8.42
N VAL A 96 -1.32 -19.26 7.74
CA VAL A 96 -2.07 -18.15 8.35
C VAL A 96 -3.49 -18.57 8.72
N VAL A 97 -4.20 -19.31 7.85
CA VAL A 97 -5.53 -19.88 8.15
C VAL A 97 -5.46 -20.83 9.35
N ARG A 98 -4.45 -21.70 9.41
CA ARG A 98 -4.25 -22.59 10.57
C ARG A 98 -4.06 -21.78 11.86
N LYS A 99 -3.30 -20.69 11.80
CA LYS A 99 -3.08 -19.80 12.95
C LYS A 99 -4.36 -19.09 13.36
N ALA A 100 -5.09 -18.48 12.42
CA ALA A 100 -6.38 -17.83 12.68
C ALA A 100 -7.39 -18.80 13.32
N ALA A 101 -7.48 -20.03 12.81
CA ALA A 101 -8.35 -21.06 13.37
C ALA A 101 -7.94 -21.51 14.78
N ARG A 102 -6.63 -21.53 15.09
CA ARG A 102 -6.13 -21.85 16.44
C ARG A 102 -6.42 -20.74 17.44
N LEU A 103 -6.37 -19.48 16.99
CA LEU A 103 -6.71 -18.32 17.81
C LEU A 103 -8.23 -18.18 18.03
N GLY A 104 -9.05 -18.93 17.29
CA GLY A 104 -10.50 -18.84 17.37
C GLY A 104 -11.06 -17.61 16.67
N ALA A 105 -10.41 -17.17 15.59
CA ALA A 105 -10.86 -16.06 14.77
C ALA A 105 -12.24 -16.34 14.15
N SER A 106 -13.16 -15.37 14.24
CA SER A 106 -14.46 -15.39 13.56
C SER A 106 -14.36 -14.90 12.11
N ALA A 107 -13.34 -14.08 11.82
CA ALA A 107 -13.11 -13.49 10.51
C ALA A 107 -11.66 -13.62 10.04
N PHE A 108 -11.47 -13.82 8.74
CA PHE A 108 -10.17 -13.78 8.09
C PHE A 108 -10.24 -12.89 6.84
N VAL A 109 -9.39 -11.86 6.79
CA VAL A 109 -9.30 -10.91 5.67
C VAL A 109 -7.93 -11.07 5.05
N THR A 110 -7.85 -11.34 3.76
CA THR A 110 -6.58 -11.55 3.07
C THR A 110 -6.63 -10.95 1.68
N GLU A 111 -5.50 -10.41 1.24
CA GLU A 111 -5.35 -10.04 -0.16
C GLU A 111 -4.83 -11.19 -1.01
N CYS A 112 -5.31 -11.23 -2.25
CA CYS A 112 -4.85 -12.13 -3.27
C CYS A 112 -3.49 -11.67 -3.79
N MET A 113 -2.51 -12.55 -3.66
CA MET A 113 -1.14 -12.35 -4.13
C MET A 113 -0.86 -13.03 -5.46
N ALA A 114 -1.84 -13.73 -6.02
CA ALA A 114 -1.70 -14.48 -7.26
C ALA A 114 -1.95 -13.56 -8.45
N VAL A 115 -0.89 -13.26 -9.20
CA VAL A 115 -1.00 -12.58 -10.50
C VAL A 115 -1.55 -13.55 -11.55
N ASN A 116 -1.00 -14.78 -11.58
CA ASN A 116 -1.42 -15.81 -12.52
C ASN A 116 -2.89 -16.26 -12.26
N PRO A 117 -3.75 -16.28 -13.30
CA PRO A 117 -5.16 -16.67 -13.17
C PRO A 117 -5.40 -18.05 -12.53
N ASP A 118 -4.60 -19.07 -12.87
CA ASP A 118 -4.75 -20.43 -12.31
C ASP A 118 -4.47 -20.47 -10.81
N TYR A 119 -3.52 -19.64 -10.36
CA TYR A 119 -3.22 -19.48 -8.94
C TYR A 119 -4.33 -18.72 -8.21
N GLN A 120 -5.02 -17.79 -8.87
CA GLN A 120 -6.20 -17.13 -8.29
C GLN A 120 -7.34 -18.13 -8.05
N ILE A 121 -7.58 -19.06 -8.99
CA ILE A 121 -8.56 -20.14 -8.81
C ILE A 121 -8.20 -20.99 -7.58
N THR A 122 -6.94 -21.43 -7.48
CA THR A 122 -6.47 -22.23 -6.34
C THR A 122 -6.59 -21.45 -5.03
N PHE A 123 -6.24 -20.17 -5.04
CA PHE A 123 -6.34 -19.27 -3.90
C PHE A 123 -7.78 -19.19 -3.38
N GLN A 124 -8.74 -18.95 -4.28
CA GLN A 124 -10.15 -18.82 -3.92
C GLN A 124 -10.80 -20.17 -3.57
N GLU A 125 -10.66 -21.20 -4.40
CA GLU A 125 -11.43 -22.45 -4.28
C GLU A 125 -10.82 -23.46 -3.29
N LYS A 126 -9.52 -23.35 -2.98
CA LYS A 126 -8.81 -24.30 -2.09
C LYS A 126 -8.26 -23.65 -0.83
N LEU A 127 -7.65 -22.47 -0.95
CA LEU A 127 -6.87 -21.88 0.15
C LEU A 127 -7.69 -20.97 1.07
N VAL A 128 -8.56 -20.13 0.51
CA VAL A 128 -9.32 -19.13 1.29
C VAL A 128 -10.81 -19.43 1.35
N LYS A 129 -11.43 -19.90 0.27
CA LYS A 129 -12.89 -20.15 0.18
C LYS A 129 -13.70 -18.97 0.71
N ALA A 130 -13.39 -17.77 0.22
CA ALA A 130 -14.02 -16.55 0.68
C ALA A 130 -15.52 -16.55 0.39
N ASN A 131 -16.31 -15.96 1.29
CA ASN A 131 -17.73 -15.68 1.09
C ASN A 131 -17.98 -14.20 0.78
N VAL A 132 -16.99 -13.34 1.00
CA VAL A 132 -16.95 -11.97 0.49
C VAL A 132 -15.72 -11.80 -0.41
N GLY A 133 -15.94 -11.46 -1.67
CA GLY A 133 -14.89 -11.05 -2.60
C GLY A 133 -14.88 -9.54 -2.76
N VAL A 134 -13.70 -8.94 -2.86
CA VAL A 134 -13.53 -7.51 -3.14
C VAL A 134 -12.63 -7.36 -4.36
N ILE A 135 -13.03 -6.60 -5.37
CA ILE A 135 -12.17 -6.23 -6.50
C ILE A 135 -11.93 -4.72 -6.41
N VAL A 136 -10.70 -4.34 -6.06
CA VAL A 136 -10.35 -2.96 -5.74
C VAL A 136 -10.38 -2.08 -6.99
N ASN A 137 -9.69 -2.49 -8.06
CA ASN A 137 -9.68 -1.81 -9.35
C ASN A 137 -9.11 -2.74 -10.44
N VAL A 138 -9.37 -2.37 -11.69
CA VAL A 138 -8.78 -2.98 -12.90
C VAL A 138 -7.99 -1.89 -13.62
N ARG A 139 -6.67 -1.86 -13.42
CA ARG A 139 -5.75 -0.90 -14.05
C ARG A 139 -4.64 -1.65 -14.78
N GLU A 140 -3.82 -0.95 -15.54
CA GLU A 140 -2.67 -1.56 -16.21
C GLU A 140 -1.61 -1.90 -15.17
N ASP A 141 -1.36 -3.20 -15.00
CA ASP A 141 -0.34 -3.74 -14.11
C ASP A 141 -0.05 -5.20 -14.51
N HIS A 142 1.21 -5.61 -14.50
CA HIS A 142 1.62 -7.00 -14.82
C HIS A 142 0.99 -7.58 -16.12
N MET A 143 0.93 -6.77 -17.19
CA MET A 143 0.32 -7.13 -18.48
C MET A 143 0.94 -8.38 -19.13
N ASP A 144 2.22 -8.63 -18.86
CA ASP A 144 2.98 -9.81 -19.30
C ASP A 144 2.41 -11.12 -18.73
N MET A 145 1.81 -11.08 -17.55
CA MET A 145 1.27 -12.24 -16.84
C MET A 145 -0.25 -12.33 -16.93
N CYS A 146 -0.94 -11.20 -16.88
CA CYS A 146 -2.40 -11.14 -16.88
C CYS A 146 -3.00 -11.14 -18.28
N GLY A 147 -2.24 -10.72 -19.30
CA GLY A 147 -2.70 -10.58 -20.68
C GLY A 147 -2.61 -9.14 -21.19
N PRO A 148 -2.72 -8.94 -22.51
CA PRO A 148 -2.35 -7.68 -23.17
C PRO A 148 -3.37 -6.54 -22.98
N THR A 149 -4.53 -6.79 -22.38
CA THR A 149 -5.58 -5.77 -22.21
C THR A 149 -6.18 -5.80 -20.80
N LEU A 150 -6.79 -4.67 -20.42
CA LEU A 150 -7.56 -4.56 -19.18
C LEU A 150 -8.71 -5.57 -19.08
N ASP A 151 -9.23 -6.05 -20.22
CA ASP A 151 -10.30 -7.06 -20.25
C ASP A 151 -9.80 -8.41 -19.74
N PHE A 152 -8.56 -8.79 -20.09
CA PHE A 152 -7.93 -10.00 -19.54
C PHE A 152 -7.68 -9.89 -18.04
N ILE A 153 -7.27 -8.71 -17.56
CA ILE A 153 -7.14 -8.46 -16.11
C ILE A 153 -8.50 -8.63 -15.42
N ALA A 154 -9.55 -7.98 -15.94
CA ALA A 154 -10.90 -8.10 -15.40
C ALA A 154 -11.39 -9.56 -15.39
N GLU A 155 -11.14 -10.30 -16.47
CA GLU A 155 -11.46 -11.73 -16.58
C GLU A 155 -10.74 -12.55 -15.51
N SER A 156 -9.44 -12.32 -15.31
CA SER A 156 -8.65 -13.04 -14.31
C SER A 156 -9.23 -12.90 -12.90
N PHE A 157 -9.70 -11.70 -12.53
CA PHE A 157 -10.26 -11.45 -11.21
C PHE A 157 -11.59 -12.17 -10.98
N THR A 158 -12.30 -12.58 -12.03
CA THR A 158 -13.54 -13.36 -11.89
C THR A 158 -13.30 -14.68 -11.16
N ALA A 159 -12.08 -15.23 -11.21
CA ALA A 159 -11.68 -16.42 -10.48
C ALA A 159 -11.83 -16.27 -8.95
N THR A 160 -11.79 -15.04 -8.44
CA THR A 160 -11.91 -14.73 -7.02
C THR A 160 -13.32 -14.44 -6.55
N ILE A 161 -14.30 -14.42 -7.46
CA ILE A 161 -15.70 -14.20 -7.10
C ILE A 161 -16.19 -15.40 -6.27
N PRO A 162 -16.78 -15.16 -5.08
CA PRO A 162 -17.26 -16.24 -4.22
C PRO A 162 -18.46 -16.96 -4.82
N ARG A 163 -18.77 -18.15 -4.32
CA ARG A 163 -20.03 -18.87 -4.59
C ARG A 163 -21.00 -18.63 -3.45
N ASN A 164 -22.27 -18.34 -3.77
CA ASN A 164 -23.30 -18.04 -2.77
C ASN A 164 -22.88 -16.95 -1.78
N GLY A 165 -22.17 -15.93 -2.28
CA GLY A 165 -21.52 -14.90 -1.46
C GLY A 165 -21.86 -13.48 -1.90
N THR A 166 -21.04 -12.53 -1.48
CA THR A 166 -21.10 -11.14 -1.95
C THR A 166 -19.81 -10.75 -2.64
N LEU A 167 -19.92 -10.10 -3.79
CA LEU A 167 -18.83 -9.44 -4.49
C LEU A 167 -18.99 -7.92 -4.30
N VAL A 168 -17.96 -7.24 -3.82
CA VAL A 168 -17.87 -5.78 -3.76
C VAL A 168 -16.90 -5.30 -4.84
N VAL A 169 -17.30 -4.34 -5.66
CA VAL A 169 -16.47 -3.79 -6.75
C VAL A 169 -16.55 -2.28 -6.77
N ALA A 170 -15.45 -1.63 -7.16
CA ALA A 170 -15.45 -0.21 -7.48
C ALA A 170 -16.34 0.11 -8.69
N ASP A 171 -16.88 1.32 -8.75
CA ASP A 171 -17.60 1.82 -9.93
C ASP A 171 -16.66 1.91 -11.13
N SER A 172 -17.00 1.23 -12.23
CA SER A 172 -16.16 1.13 -13.42
C SER A 172 -16.92 0.58 -14.63
N ARG A 173 -16.30 0.69 -15.82
CA ARG A 173 -16.82 0.09 -17.05
C ARG A 173 -17.05 -1.43 -16.99
N TYR A 174 -16.49 -2.13 -16.01
CA TYR A 174 -16.61 -3.58 -15.83
C TYR A 174 -17.76 -4.01 -14.93
N ASN A 175 -18.57 -3.09 -14.39
CA ASN A 175 -19.61 -3.46 -13.42
C ASN A 175 -20.64 -4.45 -14.00
N ASP A 176 -21.11 -4.26 -15.23
CA ASP A 176 -22.06 -5.20 -15.86
C ASP A 176 -21.43 -6.56 -16.16
N TYR A 177 -20.14 -6.57 -16.50
CA TYR A 177 -19.36 -7.79 -16.66
C TYR A 177 -19.30 -8.56 -15.33
N PHE A 178 -18.91 -7.91 -14.23
CA PHE A 178 -18.84 -8.56 -12.92
C PHE A 178 -20.21 -8.99 -12.38
N ARG A 179 -21.29 -8.23 -12.64
CA ARG A 179 -22.67 -8.66 -12.31
C ARG A 179 -23.03 -9.97 -12.97
N ARG A 180 -22.74 -10.11 -14.27
CA ARG A 180 -23.00 -11.35 -15.02
C ARG A 180 -22.18 -12.52 -14.47
N GLU A 181 -20.88 -12.33 -14.23
CA GLU A 181 -19.99 -13.39 -13.74
C GLU A 181 -20.27 -13.79 -12.29
N ALA A 182 -20.75 -12.86 -11.45
CA ALA A 182 -21.24 -13.14 -10.11
C ALA A 182 -22.58 -13.89 -10.12
N GLY A 183 -23.47 -13.56 -11.05
CA GLY A 183 -24.73 -14.28 -11.26
C GLY A 183 -24.52 -15.77 -11.54
N LYS A 184 -23.52 -16.13 -12.34
CA LYS A 184 -23.13 -17.54 -12.60
C LYS A 184 -22.72 -18.31 -11.32
N ARG A 185 -22.31 -17.60 -10.26
CA ARG A 185 -21.87 -18.16 -8.98
C ARG A 185 -22.91 -17.96 -7.87
N ASN A 186 -24.12 -17.48 -8.21
CA ASN A 186 -25.17 -17.13 -7.26
C ASN A 186 -24.69 -16.13 -6.19
N SER A 187 -23.89 -15.15 -6.60
CA SER A 187 -23.35 -14.13 -5.70
C SER A 187 -23.96 -12.77 -5.97
N ARG A 188 -24.27 -12.04 -4.90
CA ARG A 188 -24.75 -10.66 -4.96
C ARG A 188 -23.60 -9.72 -5.27
N VAL A 189 -23.84 -8.68 -6.08
CA VAL A 189 -22.85 -7.63 -6.34
C VAL A 189 -23.24 -6.33 -5.64
N LEU A 190 -22.28 -5.70 -4.97
CA LEU A 190 -22.36 -4.34 -4.46
C LEU A 190 -21.35 -3.48 -5.21
N ILE A 191 -21.82 -2.35 -5.72
CA ILE A 191 -20.96 -1.33 -6.32
C ILE A 191 -20.80 -0.21 -5.29
N THR A 192 -19.58 0.26 -5.15
CA THR A 192 -19.25 1.34 -4.22
C THR A 192 -19.71 2.69 -4.74
N ASP A 193 -19.96 3.62 -3.82
CA ASP A 193 -20.22 5.02 -4.15
C ASP A 193 -19.35 5.91 -3.26
N GLU A 194 -18.45 6.67 -3.87
CA GLU A 194 -17.55 7.60 -3.15
C GLU A 194 -18.33 8.74 -2.49
N LYS A 195 -19.56 9.03 -2.94
CA LYS A 195 -20.43 10.03 -2.30
C LYS A 195 -20.89 9.60 -0.91
N GLU A 196 -20.78 8.31 -0.56
CA GLU A 196 -21.04 7.86 0.80
C GLU A 196 -19.93 8.31 1.78
N ILE A 197 -18.79 8.81 1.31
CA ILE A 197 -17.68 9.27 2.16
C ILE A 197 -17.99 10.66 2.74
N PRO A 198 -17.92 10.86 4.07
CA PRO A 198 -18.11 12.19 4.65
C PRO A 198 -17.05 13.19 4.16
N ALA A 199 -17.43 14.45 3.98
CA ALA A 199 -16.50 15.53 3.67
C ALA A 199 -15.40 15.64 4.75
N GLY A 200 -14.15 15.89 4.32
CA GLY A 200 -12.98 15.97 5.21
C GLY A 200 -12.62 14.66 5.91
N TYR A 201 -13.20 13.53 5.53
CA TYR A 201 -12.90 12.25 6.18
C TYR A 201 -11.50 11.72 5.85
N LEU A 202 -11.05 11.88 4.60
CA LEU A 202 -9.72 11.45 4.17
C LEU A 202 -8.60 12.21 4.90
N GLU A 203 -8.85 13.47 5.24
CA GLU A 203 -7.88 14.34 5.93
C GLU A 203 -7.53 13.86 7.34
N LYS A 204 -8.33 12.95 7.90
CA LYS A 204 -8.13 12.38 9.24
C LYS A 204 -7.09 11.25 9.27
N PHE A 205 -6.68 10.74 8.11
CA PHE A 205 -5.64 9.71 8.03
C PHE A 205 -4.25 10.35 8.10
N SER A 206 -3.33 9.69 8.80
CA SER A 206 -1.90 10.08 8.84
C SER A 206 -1.10 9.59 7.63
N TYR A 207 -1.78 9.04 6.63
CA TYR A 207 -1.20 8.46 5.43
C TYR A 207 -2.17 8.62 4.27
N ILE A 208 -1.64 8.56 3.05
CA ILE A 208 -2.46 8.68 1.85
C ILE A 208 -3.40 7.48 1.74
N VAL A 209 -4.68 7.78 1.67
CA VAL A 209 -5.74 6.83 1.32
C VAL A 209 -6.55 7.39 0.16
N PHE A 210 -6.90 6.53 -0.79
CA PHE A 210 -7.73 6.91 -1.93
C PHE A 210 -9.22 6.73 -1.60
N PRO A 211 -10.12 7.60 -2.11
CA PRO A 211 -11.56 7.49 -1.92
C PRO A 211 -12.11 6.11 -2.27
N GLU A 212 -11.65 5.53 -3.38
CA GLU A 212 -11.96 4.17 -3.81
C GLU A 212 -11.77 3.13 -2.68
N ASN A 213 -10.68 3.21 -1.90
CA ASN A 213 -10.41 2.28 -0.81
C ASN A 213 -11.40 2.43 0.35
N ILE A 214 -11.78 3.67 0.69
CA ILE A 214 -12.78 3.95 1.72
C ILE A 214 -14.15 3.45 1.28
N ALA A 215 -14.57 3.76 0.04
CA ALA A 215 -15.87 3.36 -0.48
C ALA A 215 -16.01 1.83 -0.56
N LEU A 216 -14.95 1.11 -0.94
CA LEU A 216 -14.89 -0.35 -0.90
C LEU A 216 -15.06 -0.90 0.52
N ALA A 217 -14.32 -0.34 1.48
CA ALA A 217 -14.39 -0.78 2.87
C ALA A 217 -15.77 -0.51 3.49
N LEU A 218 -16.39 0.64 3.20
CA LEU A 218 -17.77 0.96 3.58
C LEU A 218 -18.78 -0.01 2.96
N ALA A 219 -18.64 -0.35 1.68
CA ALA A 219 -19.53 -1.31 1.03
C ALA A 219 -19.39 -2.72 1.60
N VAL A 220 -18.19 -3.12 2.04
CA VAL A 220 -17.99 -4.37 2.79
C VAL A 220 -18.66 -4.31 4.17
N ALA A 221 -18.52 -3.20 4.91
CA ALA A 221 -19.21 -3.01 6.18
C ALA A 221 -20.74 -3.13 6.02
N LYS A 222 -21.30 -2.47 5.00
CA LYS A 222 -22.71 -2.55 4.61
C LYS A 222 -23.13 -3.99 4.25
N ALA A 223 -22.28 -4.74 3.54
CA ALA A 223 -22.54 -6.14 3.23
C ALA A 223 -22.63 -7.04 4.47
N LEU A 224 -21.92 -6.66 5.53
CA LEU A 224 -21.82 -7.38 6.80
C LEU A 224 -22.76 -6.83 7.88
N ASN A 225 -23.61 -5.85 7.53
CA ASN A 225 -24.51 -5.14 8.46
C ASN A 225 -23.79 -4.44 9.62
N ILE A 226 -22.58 -3.93 9.38
CA ILE A 226 -21.85 -3.06 10.31
C ILE A 226 -22.29 -1.62 10.04
N ASP A 227 -22.65 -0.88 11.08
CA ASP A 227 -23.09 0.51 10.93
C ASP A 227 -21.96 1.41 10.43
N LYS A 228 -22.36 2.49 9.74
CA LYS A 228 -21.41 3.38 9.07
C LYS A 228 -20.44 4.05 10.04
N ASP A 229 -20.90 4.44 11.22
CA ASP A 229 -20.05 5.16 12.18
C ASP A 229 -18.98 4.26 12.77
N THR A 230 -19.33 3.00 13.09
CA THR A 230 -18.38 1.95 13.48
C THR A 230 -17.39 1.67 12.34
N ALA A 231 -17.85 1.60 11.09
CA ALA A 231 -16.94 1.40 9.96
C ALA A 231 -15.94 2.55 9.80
N LEU A 232 -16.40 3.80 9.92
CA LEU A 232 -15.53 4.98 9.84
C LEU A 232 -14.51 5.00 10.99
N ARG A 233 -14.91 4.75 12.24
CA ARG A 233 -13.95 4.65 13.36
C ARG A 233 -12.92 3.55 13.15
N GLY A 234 -13.38 2.36 12.73
CA GLY A 234 -12.49 1.21 12.54
C GLY A 234 -11.47 1.42 11.43
N MET A 235 -11.82 2.16 10.36
CA MET A 235 -10.87 2.54 9.33
C MET A 235 -9.80 3.52 9.83
N LEU A 236 -10.17 4.52 10.63
CA LEU A 236 -9.21 5.47 11.22
C LEU A 236 -8.26 4.78 12.22
N ASN A 237 -8.76 3.78 12.95
CA ASN A 237 -7.98 2.97 13.89
C ASN A 237 -7.14 1.88 13.19
N ALA A 238 -7.21 1.74 11.86
CA ALA A 238 -6.43 0.75 11.13
C ALA A 238 -4.98 1.23 10.95
N ASN A 239 -4.03 0.40 11.36
CA ASN A 239 -2.61 0.66 11.14
C ASN A 239 -2.32 0.76 9.62
N PRO A 240 -1.51 1.74 9.17
CA PRO A 240 -1.09 1.83 7.77
C PRO A 240 -0.24 0.62 7.34
N ASP A 241 -0.11 0.42 6.02
CA ASP A 241 0.94 -0.47 5.52
C ASP A 241 2.33 0.07 5.88
N PRO A 242 3.31 -0.77 6.23
CA PRO A 242 4.67 -0.31 6.50
C PRO A 242 5.30 0.50 5.35
N GLY A 243 4.85 0.30 4.10
CA GLY A 243 5.24 1.11 2.96
C GLY A 243 4.19 2.11 2.49
N ALA A 244 3.17 2.41 3.31
CA ALA A 244 2.20 3.46 2.99
C ALA A 244 2.89 4.82 2.96
N LEU A 245 2.45 5.68 2.05
CA LEU A 245 2.96 7.03 1.97
C LEU A 245 2.37 7.85 3.12
N MET A 246 3.23 8.27 4.05
CA MET A 246 2.84 8.98 5.26
C MET A 246 2.73 10.49 5.02
N ILE A 247 1.78 11.12 5.71
CA ILE A 247 1.62 12.58 5.80
C ILE A 247 1.94 12.98 7.23
N HIS A 248 3.00 13.77 7.41
CA HIS A 248 3.48 14.22 8.70
C HIS A 248 3.08 15.67 8.93
N PRO A 249 2.24 15.98 9.93
CA PRO A 249 2.01 17.38 10.29
C PRO A 249 3.29 17.96 10.89
N LEU A 250 3.81 19.03 10.29
CA LEU A 250 4.96 19.79 10.81
C LEU A 250 4.51 20.84 11.80
N ASP A 251 3.45 21.57 11.44
CA ASP A 251 2.72 22.49 12.33
C ASP A 251 1.23 22.41 12.00
N LYS A 252 0.43 21.95 12.97
CA LYS A 252 -1.02 21.78 12.80
C LYS A 252 -1.78 23.11 12.83
N GLN A 253 -1.25 24.15 13.47
CA GLN A 253 -1.91 25.45 13.54
C GLN A 253 -1.77 26.22 12.22
N GLU A 254 -0.62 26.08 11.58
CA GLU A 254 -0.32 26.76 10.31
C GLU A 254 -0.66 25.92 9.06
N GLY A 255 -1.08 24.66 9.24
CA GLY A 255 -1.40 23.77 8.12
C GLY A 255 -0.16 23.35 7.33
N SER A 256 0.96 23.14 8.03
CA SER A 256 2.23 22.72 7.44
C SER A 256 2.34 21.20 7.47
N TYR A 257 2.64 20.59 6.32
CA TYR A 257 2.68 19.14 6.17
C TYR A 257 3.91 18.69 5.39
N PHE A 258 4.51 17.58 5.81
CA PHE A 258 5.51 16.86 5.03
C PHE A 258 4.91 15.58 4.46
N VAL A 259 4.99 15.42 3.14
CA VAL A 259 4.55 14.26 2.40
C VAL A 259 5.79 13.51 1.92
N ASN A 260 6.00 12.29 2.45
CA ASN A 260 7.17 11.48 2.11
C ASN A 260 6.97 10.73 0.77
N GLY A 261 7.01 11.47 -0.34
CA GLY A 261 6.95 10.92 -1.70
C GLY A 261 8.21 10.16 -2.15
N PHE A 262 9.29 10.15 -1.37
CA PHE A 262 10.46 9.30 -1.65
C PHE A 262 10.11 7.80 -1.63
N ALA A 263 8.99 7.44 -0.98
CA ALA A 263 8.42 6.09 -1.03
C ALA A 263 7.85 5.71 -2.41
N ALA A 264 7.59 6.67 -3.30
CA ALA A 264 7.12 6.42 -4.65
C ALA A 264 8.29 6.06 -5.58
N ASN A 265 8.31 4.81 -6.05
CA ASN A 265 9.44 4.29 -6.84
C ASN A 265 9.44 4.70 -8.32
N ASP A 266 8.37 5.33 -8.83
CA ASP A 266 8.20 5.68 -10.23
C ASP A 266 7.52 7.06 -10.48
N PRO A 267 7.80 7.72 -11.62
CA PRO A 267 7.22 9.00 -12.02
C PRO A 267 5.69 9.07 -12.00
N ASN A 268 5.00 8.03 -12.50
CA ASN A 268 3.55 8.04 -12.62
C ASN A 268 2.89 7.97 -11.25
N SER A 269 3.40 7.11 -10.37
CA SER A 269 2.94 7.06 -8.98
C SER A 269 3.17 8.39 -8.27
N THR A 270 4.31 9.05 -8.50
CA THR A 270 4.59 10.36 -7.90
C THR A 270 3.59 11.43 -8.34
N ARG A 271 3.23 11.49 -9.63
CA ARG A 271 2.21 12.43 -10.12
C ARG A 271 0.83 12.14 -9.54
N LEU A 272 0.43 10.87 -9.52
CA LEU A 272 -0.86 10.48 -8.92
C LEU A 272 -0.93 10.85 -7.44
N ILE A 273 0.18 10.71 -6.72
CA ILE A 273 0.29 11.17 -5.33
C ILE A 273 0.13 12.69 -5.27
N TRP A 274 0.85 13.44 -6.09
CA TRP A 274 0.78 14.90 -6.16
C TRP A 274 -0.64 15.42 -6.46
N ASP A 275 -1.29 14.88 -7.49
CA ASP A 275 -2.65 15.26 -7.87
C ASP A 275 -3.63 14.96 -6.73
N HIS A 276 -3.44 13.81 -6.07
CA HIS A 276 -4.29 13.38 -4.97
C HIS A 276 -4.12 14.23 -3.71
N ILE A 277 -2.90 14.53 -3.28
CA ILE A 277 -2.67 15.43 -2.12
C ILE A 277 -3.16 16.85 -2.39
N THR A 278 -3.05 17.30 -3.65
CA THR A 278 -3.56 18.60 -4.09
C THR A 278 -5.09 18.62 -4.03
N ALA A 279 -5.75 17.58 -4.54
CA ALA A 279 -7.20 17.46 -4.49
C ALA A 279 -7.76 17.32 -3.06
N MET A 280 -7.00 16.72 -2.14
CA MET A 280 -7.36 16.62 -0.72
C MET A 280 -7.19 17.95 0.04
N GLY A 281 -6.69 19.02 -0.61
CA GLY A 281 -6.47 20.31 0.04
C GLY A 281 -5.24 20.37 0.94
N TYR A 282 -4.35 19.38 0.87
CA TYR A 282 -3.05 19.46 1.55
C TYR A 282 -2.08 20.37 0.80
N ALA A 283 -2.26 20.56 -0.52
CA ALA A 283 -1.48 21.54 -1.26
C ALA A 283 -1.83 22.94 -0.73
N THR A 284 -0.87 23.54 -0.04
CA THR A 284 -0.91 24.96 0.28
C THR A 284 -0.72 25.75 -1.02
N ALA A 285 -1.04 27.05 -1.02
CA ALA A 285 -0.89 27.91 -2.20
C ALA A 285 0.56 28.08 -2.69
N ASN A 286 1.52 27.47 -2.00
CA ASN A 286 2.95 27.72 -2.10
C ASN A 286 3.77 26.45 -1.75
N PRO A 287 3.61 25.34 -2.49
CA PRO A 287 4.22 24.08 -2.12
C PRO A 287 5.75 24.07 -2.34
N MET A 288 6.47 23.36 -1.48
CA MET A 288 7.89 23.08 -1.61
C MET A 288 8.10 21.64 -2.10
N VAL A 289 8.90 21.46 -3.15
CA VAL A 289 9.27 20.12 -3.66
C VAL A 289 10.76 19.90 -3.45
N ILE A 290 11.13 18.78 -2.83
CA ILE A 290 12.52 18.39 -2.59
C ILE A 290 12.83 17.17 -3.44
N VAL A 291 13.81 17.27 -4.34
CA VAL A 291 14.22 16.20 -5.24
C VAL A 291 15.58 15.68 -4.81
N ASN A 292 15.66 14.41 -4.41
CA ASN A 292 16.92 13.75 -4.09
C ASN A 292 17.49 12.98 -5.30
N CYS A 293 18.65 13.41 -5.76
CA CYS A 293 19.34 12.88 -6.94
C CYS A 293 20.50 11.95 -6.52
N ARG A 294 20.80 10.97 -7.38
CA ARG A 294 21.89 10.00 -7.17
C ARG A 294 22.70 9.79 -8.44
N PRO A 295 24.01 9.54 -8.33
CA PRO A 295 24.88 9.37 -9.49
C PRO A 295 24.68 8.02 -10.19
N ASP A 296 24.21 6.99 -9.48
CA ASP A 296 23.96 5.65 -10.03
C ASP A 296 22.54 5.47 -10.64
N ARG A 297 21.73 6.55 -10.67
CA ARG A 297 20.32 6.54 -11.09
C ARG A 297 19.92 7.80 -11.90
N VAL A 298 20.82 8.26 -12.77
CA VAL A 298 20.64 9.50 -13.56
C VAL A 298 19.43 9.43 -14.49
N ASP A 299 19.11 8.25 -15.00
CA ASP A 299 17.92 7.98 -15.81
C ASP A 299 16.62 8.38 -15.09
N ARG A 300 16.54 8.11 -13.79
CA ARG A 300 15.40 8.51 -12.97
C ARG A 300 15.35 10.02 -12.80
N THR A 301 16.48 10.67 -12.53
CA THR A 301 16.54 12.14 -12.44
C THR A 301 16.08 12.80 -13.73
N LEU A 302 16.49 12.28 -14.89
CA LEU A 302 16.04 12.74 -16.21
C LEU A 302 14.53 12.59 -16.40
N GLN A 303 13.93 11.48 -15.96
CA GLN A 303 12.47 11.30 -16.00
C GLN A 303 11.74 12.30 -15.11
N PHE A 304 12.24 12.55 -13.89
CA PHE A 304 11.64 13.54 -12.99
C PHE A 304 11.71 14.95 -13.58
N ALA A 305 12.89 15.36 -14.06
CA ALA A 305 13.08 16.64 -14.75
C ALA A 305 12.23 16.75 -16.02
N GLY A 306 12.07 15.62 -16.71
CA GLY A 306 11.48 15.57 -18.04
C GLY A 306 9.96 15.56 -18.04
N GLU A 307 9.37 14.89 -17.06
CA GLU A 307 7.97 14.49 -17.13
C GLU A 307 7.20 14.79 -15.83
N VAL A 308 7.83 14.73 -14.65
CA VAL A 308 7.13 14.91 -13.36
C VAL A 308 7.08 16.37 -12.94
N LEU A 309 8.24 16.97 -12.69
CA LEU A 309 8.36 18.33 -12.17
C LEU A 309 7.73 19.40 -13.09
N PRO A 310 7.79 19.29 -14.43
CA PRO A 310 7.11 20.22 -15.34
C PRO A 310 5.57 20.24 -15.24
N GLN A 311 4.98 19.27 -14.54
CA GLN A 311 3.52 19.13 -14.39
C GLN A 311 3.05 19.51 -12.99
N MET A 312 3.96 19.98 -12.13
CA MET A 312 3.67 20.35 -10.74
C MET A 312 3.72 21.86 -10.60
N ASP A 313 2.81 22.42 -9.82
CA ASP A 313 2.87 23.81 -9.39
C ASP A 313 3.83 23.89 -8.19
N ILE A 314 4.98 24.55 -8.34
CA ILE A 314 6.07 24.52 -7.36
C ILE A 314 6.46 25.95 -6.98
N GLU A 315 6.32 26.32 -5.71
CA GLU A 315 6.83 27.61 -5.22
C GLU A 315 8.34 27.53 -4.99
N ILE A 316 8.78 26.51 -4.24
CA ILE A 316 10.20 26.31 -3.90
C ILE A 316 10.62 24.92 -4.37
N LEU A 317 11.58 24.85 -5.29
CA LEU A 317 12.21 23.61 -5.71
C LEU A 317 13.60 23.48 -5.10
N VAL A 318 13.82 22.40 -4.35
CA VAL A 318 15.12 22.07 -3.75
C VAL A 318 15.67 20.83 -4.46
N ALA A 319 16.83 20.93 -5.09
CA ALA A 319 17.54 19.79 -5.65
C ALA A 319 18.75 19.45 -4.77
N MET A 320 18.80 18.24 -4.23
CA MET A 320 19.86 17.77 -3.33
C MET A 320 20.47 16.45 -3.79
N GLY A 321 21.53 16.02 -3.09
CA GLY A 321 22.26 14.80 -3.40
C GLY A 321 23.36 15.07 -4.43
N GLU A 322 23.53 14.16 -5.38
CA GLU A 322 24.56 14.27 -6.42
C GLU A 322 23.94 14.17 -7.82
N THR A 323 24.60 14.77 -8.82
CA THR A 323 24.16 14.76 -10.22
C THR A 323 22.79 15.44 -10.39
N VAL A 324 22.63 16.63 -9.79
CA VAL A 324 21.38 17.42 -9.92
C VAL A 324 21.29 18.18 -11.25
N GLY A 325 22.32 18.09 -12.09
CA GLY A 325 22.43 18.75 -13.39
C GLY A 325 21.16 18.72 -14.24
N PRO A 326 20.49 17.56 -14.46
CA PRO A 326 19.26 17.51 -15.23
C PRO A 326 18.10 18.36 -14.66
N ILE A 327 18.01 18.48 -13.33
CA ILE A 327 17.02 19.34 -12.67
C ILE A 327 17.38 20.81 -12.90
N SER A 328 18.65 21.17 -12.69
CA SER A 328 19.16 22.53 -12.91
C SER A 328 18.98 23.00 -14.36
N GLU A 329 19.21 22.11 -15.32
CA GLU A 329 19.01 22.36 -16.75
C GLU A 329 17.51 22.54 -17.06
N GLY A 330 16.64 21.71 -16.49
CA GLY A 330 15.19 21.85 -16.63
C GLY A 330 14.69 23.22 -16.12
N VAL A 331 15.25 23.72 -15.01
CA VAL A 331 14.95 25.07 -14.50
C VAL A 331 15.51 26.16 -15.43
N HIS A 332 16.79 26.06 -15.83
CA HIS A 332 17.42 27.05 -16.72
C HIS A 332 16.76 27.18 -18.08
N THR A 333 16.25 26.08 -18.62
CA THR A 333 15.56 26.05 -19.92
C THR A 333 14.09 26.45 -19.85
N GLY A 334 13.56 26.74 -18.65
CA GLY A 334 12.15 27.07 -18.42
C GLY A 334 11.22 25.86 -18.55
N LYS A 335 11.76 24.63 -18.55
CA LYS A 335 10.95 23.41 -18.55
C LYS A 335 10.32 23.14 -17.18
N ILE A 336 11.01 23.54 -16.11
CA ILE A 336 10.52 23.51 -14.74
C ILE A 336 10.51 24.96 -14.26
N GLU A 337 9.37 25.47 -13.83
CA GLU A 337 9.19 26.90 -13.53
C GLU A 337 8.87 27.12 -12.05
N PRO A 338 9.81 26.84 -11.11
CA PRO A 338 9.58 27.17 -9.71
C PRO A 338 9.77 28.67 -9.48
N ARG A 339 9.08 29.25 -8.49
CA ARG A 339 9.31 30.65 -8.11
C ARG A 339 10.70 30.86 -7.50
N GLN A 340 11.17 29.87 -6.75
CA GLN A 340 12.51 29.83 -6.16
C GLN A 340 13.14 28.46 -6.40
N TYR A 341 14.39 28.47 -6.88
CA TYR A 341 15.19 27.26 -7.05
C TYR A 341 16.39 27.27 -6.09
N ILE A 342 16.56 26.18 -5.35
CA ILE A 342 17.67 25.94 -4.42
C ILE A 342 18.46 24.74 -4.94
N ASN A 343 19.68 24.99 -5.40
CA ASN A 343 20.64 23.92 -5.71
C ASN A 343 21.47 23.64 -4.45
N ALA A 344 21.23 22.47 -3.86
CA ALA A 344 21.92 21.96 -2.68
C ALA A 344 22.77 20.71 -3.00
N GLU A 345 23.29 20.62 -4.24
CA GLU A 345 24.17 19.54 -4.67
C GLU A 345 25.41 19.44 -3.77
N GLY A 346 25.75 18.21 -3.36
CA GLY A 346 26.91 17.91 -2.53
C GLY A 346 26.80 18.33 -1.06
N LEU A 347 25.72 19.01 -0.65
CA LEU A 347 25.48 19.32 0.76
C LEU A 347 24.98 18.08 1.51
N SER A 348 25.34 17.99 2.80
CA SER A 348 24.82 16.95 3.67
C SER A 348 23.32 17.14 3.95
N PRO A 349 22.54 16.07 4.23
CA PRO A 349 21.12 16.20 4.57
C PRO A 349 20.84 17.17 5.73
N HIS A 350 21.77 17.27 6.69
CA HIS A 350 21.69 18.22 7.81
C HIS A 350 21.82 19.68 7.34
N GLU A 351 22.77 19.99 6.46
CA GLU A 351 22.92 21.33 5.89
C GLU A 351 21.70 21.71 5.04
N VAL A 352 21.19 20.76 4.25
CA VAL A 352 19.96 20.93 3.46
C VAL A 352 18.78 21.26 4.39
N TYR A 353 18.57 20.46 5.44
CA TYR A 353 17.51 20.69 6.42
C TYR A 353 17.59 22.08 7.04
N HIS A 354 18.77 22.48 7.53
CA HIS A 354 18.98 23.80 8.14
C HIS A 354 18.75 24.95 7.16
N MET A 355 18.99 24.74 5.87
CA MET A 355 18.77 25.74 4.83
C MET A 355 17.27 25.98 4.56
N ILE A 356 16.42 24.96 4.70
CA ILE A 356 15.02 25.02 4.23
C ILE A 356 13.97 24.99 5.35
N LYS A 357 14.35 24.62 6.58
CA LYS A 357 13.41 24.40 7.70
C LYS A 357 12.54 25.62 8.04
N ASP A 358 13.08 26.84 7.88
CA ASP A 358 12.37 28.07 8.23
C ASP A 358 11.31 28.43 7.18
N ASP A 359 11.35 27.78 6.01
CA ASP A 359 10.35 27.91 4.95
C ASP A 359 9.23 26.86 5.05
N PHE A 360 9.19 25.99 6.06
CA PHE A 360 8.13 24.97 6.16
C PHE A 360 6.77 25.52 6.60
N THR A 361 6.77 26.65 7.30
CA THR A 361 5.56 27.30 7.82
C THR A 361 4.54 27.59 6.72
N GLY A 362 3.30 27.14 6.93
CA GLY A 362 2.18 27.30 6.01
C GLY A 362 2.38 26.59 4.67
N ARG A 363 3.27 25.59 4.60
CA ARG A 363 3.62 24.90 3.35
C ARG A 363 3.40 23.40 3.41
N MET A 364 3.03 22.86 2.25
CA MET A 364 3.20 21.45 1.96
C MET A 364 4.60 21.22 1.39
N VAL A 365 5.35 20.33 2.04
CA VAL A 365 6.70 19.91 1.66
C VAL A 365 6.61 18.50 1.10
N PHE A 366 6.98 18.32 -0.17
CA PHE A 366 6.91 17.03 -0.86
C PHE A 366 8.29 16.54 -1.27
N GLY A 367 8.74 15.45 -0.63
CA GLY A 367 10.01 14.80 -0.99
C GLY A 367 9.81 13.80 -2.13
N VAL A 368 10.62 13.84 -3.19
CA VAL A 368 10.53 12.93 -4.36
C VAL A 368 11.90 12.53 -4.87
N GLY A 369 11.95 11.48 -5.69
CA GLY A 369 13.21 10.97 -6.25
C GLY A 369 13.74 9.79 -5.45
N ASN A 370 15.06 9.68 -5.29
CA ASN A 370 15.65 8.51 -4.64
C ASN A 370 15.60 8.65 -3.11
N ILE A 371 15.09 7.65 -2.40
CA ILE A 371 15.09 7.69 -0.92
C ILE A 371 16.49 7.49 -0.33
N HIS A 372 17.29 6.59 -0.90
CA HIS A 372 18.67 6.38 -0.47
C HIS A 372 19.58 7.53 -0.94
N GLY A 373 20.76 7.67 -0.33
CA GLY A 373 21.71 8.73 -0.68
C GLY A 373 21.33 10.10 -0.12
N GLY A 374 20.72 10.13 1.07
CA GLY A 374 20.41 11.37 1.81
C GLY A 374 18.93 11.63 2.06
N GLY A 375 18.03 11.05 1.26
CA GLY A 375 16.58 11.21 1.42
C GLY A 375 16.05 10.65 2.75
N GLU A 376 16.49 9.45 3.16
CA GLU A 376 16.12 8.85 4.47
C GLU A 376 16.52 9.75 5.63
N GLU A 377 17.74 10.25 5.63
CA GLU A 377 18.26 11.12 6.70
C GLU A 377 17.54 12.46 6.72
N LEU A 378 17.23 13.05 5.55
CA LEU A 378 16.45 14.27 5.48
C LEU A 378 15.02 14.06 6.01
N VAL A 379 14.37 12.94 5.66
CA VAL A 379 13.05 12.57 6.17
C VAL A 379 13.05 12.52 7.70
N GLU A 380 14.05 11.88 8.30
CA GLU A 380 14.22 11.82 9.76
C GLU A 380 14.39 13.22 10.36
N LEU A 381 15.24 14.07 9.77
CA LEU A 381 15.44 15.45 10.26
C LEU A 381 14.16 16.30 10.20
N ILE A 382 13.35 16.14 9.16
CA ILE A 382 12.08 16.87 8.97
C ILE A 382 11.02 16.38 9.98
N ILE A 383 10.88 15.07 10.18
CA ILE A 383 9.83 14.50 11.03
C ILE A 383 10.21 14.56 12.52
N HIS A 384 11.49 14.47 12.83
CA HIS A 384 12.02 14.34 14.18
C HIS A 384 13.10 15.40 14.49
N PRO A 385 12.76 16.70 14.42
CA PRO A 385 13.71 17.81 14.51
C PRO A 385 14.43 17.92 15.87
N THR A 386 13.94 17.24 16.91
CA THR A 386 14.45 17.32 18.30
C THR A 386 15.16 16.06 18.82
N SER A 387 15.31 15.00 18.03
CA SER A 387 15.97 13.77 18.48
C SER A 387 17.41 13.69 17.97
N ASN A 388 18.39 13.94 18.85
CA ASN A 388 19.70 13.29 18.89
C ASN A 388 20.49 13.03 17.58
N GLY A 389 20.33 13.84 16.54
CA GLY A 389 21.23 13.83 15.37
C GLY A 389 22.70 14.06 15.76
N PHE A 390 22.93 14.71 16.91
CA PHE A 390 24.25 14.89 17.51
C PHE A 390 24.83 13.61 18.16
N ILE A 391 24.00 12.72 18.73
CA ILE A 391 24.50 11.59 19.56
C ILE A 391 24.82 10.35 18.72
N GLN A 392 24.05 10.05 17.66
CA GLN A 392 24.33 8.87 16.83
C GLN A 392 25.56 9.02 15.92
N GLN A 393 25.93 10.25 15.54
CA GLN A 393 27.17 10.47 14.76
C GLN A 393 28.43 10.33 15.62
N GLU A 394 28.41 10.73 16.90
CA GLU A 394 29.56 10.52 17.79
C GLU A 394 29.72 9.05 18.17
N GLU A 395 28.64 8.32 18.43
CA GLU A 395 28.71 6.87 18.70
C GLU A 395 29.16 6.08 17.45
N ARG A 396 28.69 6.42 16.23
CA ARG A 396 29.20 5.78 15.00
C ARG A 396 30.65 6.16 14.68
N ARG A 397 31.07 7.40 14.93
CA ARG A 397 32.48 7.80 14.74
C ARG A 397 33.41 7.13 15.74
N GLN A 398 32.97 6.93 16.98
CA GLN A 398 33.76 6.22 18.00
C GLN A 398 33.85 4.71 17.72
N ILE A 399 32.80 4.08 17.19
CA ILE A 399 32.82 2.65 16.82
C ILE A 399 33.76 2.41 15.61
N VAL A 400 33.77 3.30 14.62
CA VAL A 400 34.66 3.17 13.44
C VAL A 400 36.12 3.50 13.77
N ALA A 401 36.37 4.39 14.74
CA ALA A 401 37.73 4.72 15.20
C ALA A 401 38.34 3.63 16.10
N ALA A 402 37.52 2.84 16.80
CA ALA A 402 37.97 1.74 17.66
C ALA A 402 38.38 0.47 16.87
N ASP A 403 37.89 0.30 15.64
CA ASP A 403 38.24 -0.82 14.75
C ASP A 403 39.50 -0.56 13.89
N GLN A 404 40.21 0.56 14.11
CA GLN A 404 41.44 0.92 13.39
C GLN A 404 42.72 0.94 14.26
N TYR A 405 42.71 0.29 15.43
CA TYR A 405 43.91 0.07 16.26
C TYR A 405 44.10 -1.38 16.69
#